data_AF-A0A6A6LGW6-F1
#
_entry.id   AF-A0A6A6LGW6-F1
#
_cell.length_a   1.000
_cell.length_b   1.000
_cell.length_c   1.000
_cell.angle_alpha   90.00
_cell.angle_beta   90.00
_cell.angle_gamma   90.00
#
_symmetry.space_group_name_H-M   'P 1'
#
loop_
_entity.id
_entity.type
_entity.pdbx_description
1 polymer ?
#
loop_
_entity_poly.entity_id
_entity_poly.type
_entity_poly.pdbx_seq_one_letter_code
_entity_poly.pdbx_strand_id
1 'polypeptide(L)'
;MAEVSMEAKTKLTKLLLNVTIQGSVGAVQVLMSPESTVGDLVAAAIRQYSKEGRRPIFSSDPSKFDLHYSQFSLESLDREEKLMESGSRNFFLCSKKSVVDSGNESGSSSSGGGVTKTASSSSSCSKEAEEAARSGFPWLKFKDFSL
;
A
#
# COMPACT_ATOMS: atom_id res chain seq x y z
N MET A 1 -10.88 -25.28 -45.80
CA MET A 1 -11.57 -25.11 -44.51
C MET A 1 -10.73 -25.83 -43.48
N ALA A 2 -9.88 -25.11 -42.75
CA ALA A 2 -8.98 -25.71 -41.76
C ALA A 2 -9.58 -25.56 -40.36
N GLU A 3 -9.60 -26.69 -39.68
CA GLU A 3 -10.19 -27.00 -38.38
C GLU A 3 -9.61 -26.13 -37.25
N VAL A 4 -10.48 -25.56 -36.42
CA VAL A 4 -10.09 -24.89 -35.17
C VAL A 4 -10.01 -25.93 -34.08
N SER A 5 -8.79 -26.39 -33.77
CA SER A 5 -8.51 -27.14 -32.55
C SER A 5 -8.63 -26.20 -31.35
N MET A 6 -9.75 -26.29 -30.62
CA MET A 6 -9.94 -25.59 -29.36
C MET A 6 -9.21 -26.34 -28.25
N GLU A 7 -7.94 -26.03 -28.05
CA GLU A 7 -7.18 -26.46 -26.87
C GLU A 7 -7.86 -25.85 -25.62
N ALA A 8 -8.42 -26.71 -24.76
CA ALA A 8 -9.08 -26.31 -23.53
C ALA A 8 -8.03 -25.86 -22.49
N LYS A 9 -7.48 -24.67 -22.70
CA LYS A 9 -6.62 -23.99 -21.73
C LYS A 9 -7.42 -23.73 -20.46
N THR A 10 -6.97 -24.28 -19.33
CA THR A 10 -7.57 -24.03 -18.02
C THR A 10 -7.55 -22.52 -17.75
N LYS A 11 -8.74 -21.89 -17.79
CA LYS A 11 -8.88 -20.46 -17.55
C LYS A 11 -8.72 -20.22 -16.05
N LEU A 12 -7.89 -19.24 -15.69
CA LEU A 12 -7.80 -18.79 -14.30
C LEU A 12 -9.16 -18.27 -13.86
N THR A 13 -9.78 -18.90 -12.86
CA THR A 13 -11.13 -18.55 -12.41
C THR A 13 -11.12 -17.59 -11.23
N LYS A 14 -10.00 -17.53 -10.49
CA LYS A 14 -9.85 -16.72 -9.29
C LYS A 14 -8.43 -16.19 -9.12
N LEU A 15 -8.33 -15.00 -8.55
CA LEU A 15 -7.09 -14.32 -8.20
C LEU A 15 -6.96 -14.23 -6.68
N LEU A 16 -5.87 -14.76 -6.13
CA LEU A 16 -5.47 -14.47 -4.76
C LEU A 16 -4.63 -13.20 -4.76
N LEU A 17 -5.05 -12.20 -3.98
CA LEU A 17 -4.46 -10.88 -3.95
C LEU A 17 -4.10 -10.50 -2.51
N ASN A 18 -2.89 -9.96 -2.33
CA ASN A 18 -2.38 -9.48 -1.07
C ASN A 18 -2.48 -7.95 -1.05
N VAL A 19 -3.21 -7.40 -0.10
CA VAL A 19 -3.36 -5.96 0.08
C VAL A 19 -2.77 -5.56 1.42
N THR A 20 -1.62 -4.89 1.37
CA THR A 20 -1.01 -4.28 2.55
C THR A 20 -1.69 -2.94 2.82
N ILE A 21 -2.32 -2.80 3.98
CA ILE A 21 -3.01 -1.56 4.35
C ILE A 21 -2.07 -0.71 5.18
N GLN A 22 -1.98 0.58 4.86
CA GLN A 22 -1.12 1.54 5.54
C GLN A 22 -1.31 1.48 7.07
N GLY A 23 -0.20 1.32 7.80
CA GLY A 23 -0.19 1.26 9.27
C GLY A 23 -0.71 -0.04 9.88
N SER A 24 -1.14 -1.02 9.07
CA SER A 24 -1.57 -2.33 9.56
C SER A 24 -0.42 -3.34 9.64
N VAL A 25 -0.61 -4.36 10.48
CA VAL A 25 0.31 -5.49 10.58
C VAL A 25 -0.06 -6.53 9.51
N GLY A 26 0.82 -6.68 8.52
CA GLY A 26 0.69 -7.66 7.44
C GLY A 26 -0.40 -7.36 6.41
N ALA A 27 -0.42 -8.13 5.33
CA ALA A 27 -1.43 -7.98 4.27
C ALA A 27 -2.76 -8.66 4.65
N VAL A 28 -3.84 -8.14 4.08
CA VAL A 28 -5.12 -8.83 3.97
C VAL A 28 -5.11 -9.64 2.67
N GLN A 29 -5.63 -10.86 2.73
CA GLN A 29 -5.75 -11.73 1.56
C GLN A 29 -7.19 -11.73 1.05
N VAL A 30 -7.36 -11.48 -0.23
CA VAL A 30 -8.69 -11.44 -0.88
C VAL A 30 -8.66 -12.32 -2.12
N LEU A 31 -9.72 -13.10 -2.31
CA LEU A 31 -9.90 -13.98 -3.46
C LEU A 31 -10.99 -13.42 -4.36
N MET A 32 -10.66 -13.04 -5.61
CA MET A 32 -11.58 -12.33 -6.51
C MET A 32 -11.60 -12.89 -7.92
N SER A 33 -12.58 -12.49 -8.73
CA SER A 33 -12.62 -12.85 -10.16
C SER A 33 -11.53 -12.09 -10.93
N PRO A 34 -10.94 -12.67 -11.98
CA PRO A 34 -10.02 -11.95 -12.87
C PRO A 34 -10.63 -10.68 -13.47
N GLU A 35 -11.93 -10.70 -13.76
CA GLU A 35 -12.68 -9.60 -14.37
C GLU A 35 -13.10 -8.51 -13.37
N SER A 36 -12.84 -8.71 -12.07
CA SER A 36 -13.12 -7.68 -11.05
C SER A 36 -12.21 -6.47 -11.24
N THR A 37 -12.70 -5.31 -10.81
CA THR A 37 -12.00 -4.04 -10.94
C THR A 37 -11.11 -3.72 -9.73
N VAL A 38 -10.22 -2.74 -9.86
CA VAL A 38 -9.47 -2.17 -8.72
C VAL A 38 -10.42 -1.63 -7.65
N GLY A 39 -11.51 -0.96 -8.03
CA GLY A 39 -12.53 -0.48 -7.10
C GLY A 39 -13.14 -1.60 -6.25
N ASP A 40 -13.42 -2.76 -6.88
CA ASP A 40 -13.92 -3.95 -6.18
C ASP A 40 -12.89 -4.47 -5.17
N LEU A 41 -11.60 -4.45 -5.51
CA LEU A 41 -10.53 -4.88 -4.61
C LEU A 41 -10.43 -3.99 -3.38
N VAL A 42 -10.52 -2.66 -3.56
CA VAL A 42 -10.50 -1.70 -2.45
C VAL A 42 -11.67 -2.00 -1.49
N ALA A 43 -12.88 -2.12 -2.02
CA ALA A 43 -14.06 -2.42 -1.22
C ALA A 43 -13.96 -3.78 -0.50
N ALA A 44 -13.45 -4.81 -1.19
CA ALA A 44 -13.28 -6.13 -0.61
C ALA A 44 -12.20 -6.18 0.48
N ALA A 45 -11.06 -5.49 0.27
CA ALA A 45 -9.99 -5.41 1.25
C ALA A 45 -10.45 -4.69 2.53
N ILE A 46 -11.18 -3.58 2.41
CA ILE A 46 -11.75 -2.82 3.54
C ILE A 46 -12.72 -3.66 4.36
N ARG A 47 -13.64 -4.34 3.67
CA ARG A 47 -14.58 -5.26 4.31
C ARG A 47 -13.86 -6.40 5.03
N GLN A 48 -12.88 -7.02 4.37
CA GLN A 48 -12.15 -8.15 4.91
C GLN A 48 -11.30 -7.75 6.13
N TYR A 49 -10.60 -6.62 6.05
CA TYR A 49 -9.89 -6.06 7.20
C TYR A 49 -10.78 -5.81 8.41
N SER A 50 -11.96 -5.22 8.18
CA SER A 50 -12.92 -4.92 9.25
C SER A 50 -13.46 -6.21 9.87
N LYS A 51 -13.75 -7.20 9.03
CA LYS A 51 -14.18 -8.55 9.46
C LYS A 51 -13.12 -9.25 10.31
N GLU A 52 -11.84 -9.06 9.99
CA GLU A 52 -10.72 -9.59 10.75
C GLU A 52 -10.44 -8.81 12.05
N GLY A 53 -11.15 -7.71 12.32
CA GLY A 53 -11.00 -6.94 13.56
C GLY A 53 -9.63 -6.26 13.69
N ARG A 54 -8.94 -6.00 12.57
CA ARG A 54 -7.57 -5.49 12.54
C ARG A 54 -7.44 -4.06 13.09
N ARG A 55 -6.19 -3.64 13.29
CA ARG A 55 -5.80 -2.32 13.79
C ARG A 55 -4.73 -1.68 12.90
N PRO A 56 -4.76 -0.35 12.70
CA PRO A 56 -5.71 0.63 13.28
C PRO A 56 -7.14 0.58 12.69
N ILE A 57 -8.14 1.07 13.43
CA ILE A 57 -9.52 1.17 12.92
C ILE A 57 -9.58 2.27 11.88
N PHE A 58 -10.18 1.99 10.72
CA PHE A 58 -10.33 2.95 9.63
C PHE A 58 -11.78 3.10 9.16
N SER A 59 -12.02 4.09 8.29
CA SER A 59 -13.33 4.34 7.68
C SER A 59 -13.79 3.18 6.80
N SER A 60 -15.03 2.70 6.97
CA SER A 60 -15.59 1.63 6.12
C SER A 60 -15.90 2.08 4.68
N ASP A 61 -15.78 3.37 4.38
CA ASP A 61 -16.04 3.95 3.05
C ASP A 61 -14.86 3.71 2.08
N PRO A 62 -15.03 2.89 1.02
CA PRO A 62 -13.99 2.61 0.03
C PRO A 62 -13.54 3.84 -0.78
N SER A 63 -14.41 4.84 -0.94
CA SER A 63 -14.11 6.01 -1.76
C SER A 63 -12.98 6.88 -1.19
N LYS A 64 -12.68 6.73 0.11
CA LYS A 64 -11.61 7.45 0.82
C LYS A 64 -10.24 6.80 0.71
N PHE A 65 -10.10 5.72 -0.06
CA PHE A 65 -8.83 5.01 -0.20
C PHE A 65 -8.42 4.91 -1.66
N ASP A 66 -7.11 4.95 -1.86
CA ASP A 66 -6.47 4.74 -3.14
C ASP A 66 -5.60 3.48 -3.07
N LEU A 67 -5.56 2.74 -4.17
CA LEU A 67 -4.75 1.54 -4.31
C LEU A 67 -3.51 1.86 -5.14
N HIS A 68 -2.37 1.34 -4.71
CA HIS A 68 -1.08 1.52 -5.35
C HIS A 68 -0.40 0.17 -5.55
N TYR A 69 0.55 0.09 -6.48
CA TYR A 69 1.41 -1.10 -6.61
C TYR A 69 2.26 -1.33 -5.36
N SER A 70 2.73 -0.25 -4.72
CA SER A 70 3.57 -0.31 -3.53
C SER A 70 3.47 1.00 -2.73
N GLN A 71 3.98 1.00 -1.50
CA GLN A 71 4.09 2.21 -0.67
C GLN A 71 5.00 3.30 -1.28
N PHE A 72 5.82 2.93 -2.27
CA PHE A 72 6.73 3.84 -2.98
C PHE A 72 6.16 4.38 -4.29
N SER A 73 4.95 3.94 -4.68
CA SER A 73 4.30 4.43 -5.89
C SER A 73 3.87 5.88 -5.71
N LEU A 74 4.11 6.70 -6.74
CA LEU A 74 3.68 8.11 -6.76
C LEU A 74 2.24 8.29 -7.26
N GLU A 75 1.72 7.30 -8.00
CA GLU A 75 0.41 7.33 -8.63
C GLU A 75 -0.45 6.15 -8.15
N SER A 76 -1.76 6.40 -8.03
CA SER A 76 -2.77 5.39 -7.71
C SER A 76 -3.25 4.67 -8.97
N LEU A 77 -3.67 3.43 -8.81
CA LEU A 77 -4.33 2.67 -9.86
C LEU A 77 -5.71 3.24 -10.18
N ASP A 78 -6.08 3.15 -11.45
CA ASP A 78 -7.40 3.54 -11.91
C ASP A 78 -8.46 2.57 -11.35
N ARG A 79 -9.62 3.08 -10.92
CA ARG A 79 -10.59 2.25 -10.20
C ARG A 79 -11.33 1.30 -11.12
N GLU A 80 -11.45 1.66 -12.39
CA GLU A 80 -12.13 0.92 -13.44
C GLU A 80 -11.22 -0.14 -14.10
N GLU A 81 -9.91 -0.11 -13.83
CA GLU A 81 -8.95 -1.08 -14.34
C GLU A 81 -9.27 -2.50 -13.85
N LYS A 82 -9.19 -3.49 -14.74
CA LYS A 82 -9.37 -4.89 -14.38
C LYS A 82 -8.13 -5.46 -13.69
N LEU A 83 -8.34 -6.28 -12.68
CA LEU A 83 -7.25 -6.85 -11.89
C LEU A 83 -6.37 -7.82 -12.65
N MET A 84 -6.92 -8.50 -13.64
CA MET A 84 -6.13 -9.32 -14.56
C MET A 84 -5.14 -8.51 -15.42
N GLU A 85 -5.46 -7.26 -15.72
CA GLU A 85 -4.64 -6.35 -16.53
C GLU A 85 -3.52 -5.71 -15.70
N SER A 86 -3.77 -5.47 -14.40
CA SER A 86 -2.78 -4.89 -13.47
C SER A 86 -1.47 -5.69 -13.33
N GLY A 87 -1.46 -6.97 -13.71
CA GLY A 87 -0.28 -7.85 -13.66
C GLY A 87 0.26 -8.17 -12.25
N SER A 88 -0.20 -7.48 -11.21
CA SER A 88 0.27 -7.64 -9.83
C SER A 88 -0.65 -8.54 -9.01
N ARG A 89 -0.06 -9.13 -7.97
CA ARG A 89 -0.77 -9.85 -6.89
C ARG A 89 -0.59 -9.18 -5.53
N ASN A 90 0.24 -8.15 -5.45
CA ASN A 90 0.53 -7.42 -4.23
C ASN A 90 0.23 -5.94 -4.46
N PHE A 91 -0.52 -5.36 -3.54
CA PHE A 91 -0.93 -3.97 -3.61
C PHE A 91 -0.80 -3.31 -2.24
N PHE A 92 -0.76 -1.98 -2.27
CA PHE A 92 -0.73 -1.14 -1.09
C PHE A 92 -1.97 -0.24 -1.07
N LEU A 93 -2.71 -0.24 0.03
CA LEU A 93 -3.89 0.59 0.22
C LEU A 93 -3.60 1.70 1.22
N CYS A 94 -3.85 2.95 0.83
CA CYS A 94 -3.65 4.12 1.69
C CYS A 94 -4.86 5.06 1.64
N SER A 95 -4.96 5.94 2.63
CA SER A 95 -6.01 6.96 2.64
C SER A 95 -5.74 8.02 1.57
N LYS A 96 -6.76 8.37 0.80
CA LYS A 96 -6.72 9.45 -0.19
C LYS A 96 -6.48 10.78 0.51
N LYS A 97 -5.55 11.58 0.00
CA LYS A 97 -5.44 12.99 0.42
C LYS A 97 -6.59 13.77 -0.21
N SER A 98 -7.46 14.33 0.61
CA SER A 98 -8.40 15.36 0.13
C SER A 98 -7.58 16.58 -0.29
N VAL A 99 -7.61 16.91 -1.57
CA VAL A 99 -7.20 18.23 -2.04
C VAL A 99 -8.27 19.18 -1.51
N VAL A 100 -8.03 19.74 -0.33
CA VAL A 100 -8.83 20.88 0.13
C VAL A 100 -8.51 22.03 -0.83
N ASP A 101 -9.52 22.42 -1.60
CA ASP A 101 -9.48 23.55 -2.52
C ASP A 101 -9.19 24.83 -1.72
N SER A 102 -7.91 25.16 -1.57
CA SER A 102 -7.47 26.52 -1.31
C SER A 102 -7.26 27.13 -2.69
N GLY A 103 -8.30 27.77 -3.22
CA GLY A 103 -8.33 28.29 -4.58
C GLY A 103 -7.12 29.16 -4.91
N ASN A 104 -6.42 28.82 -5.99
CA ASN A 104 -5.86 29.79 -6.92
C ASN A 104 -5.60 29.13 -8.28
N GLU A 105 -6.14 29.75 -9.33
CA GLU A 105 -5.91 29.42 -10.73
C GLU A 105 -4.61 30.07 -11.23
N SER A 106 -3.61 29.28 -11.61
CA SER A 106 -2.76 29.51 -12.80
C SER A 106 -1.54 28.59 -12.80
N GLY A 107 -1.32 27.95 -13.94
CA GLY A 107 0.00 27.77 -14.56
C GLY A 107 1.08 27.01 -13.79
N SER A 108 1.49 25.88 -14.36
CA SER A 108 2.71 25.13 -14.08
C SER A 108 3.88 25.94 -13.50
N SER A 109 4.37 25.56 -12.32
CA SER A 109 5.79 25.27 -12.05
C SER A 109 6.08 25.10 -10.55
N SER A 110 6.87 24.08 -10.26
CA SER A 110 7.81 23.94 -9.13
C SER A 110 7.39 24.23 -7.68
N SER A 111 7.72 23.24 -6.84
CA SER A 111 8.24 23.35 -5.47
C SER A 111 7.31 23.84 -4.36
N GLY A 112 7.15 22.97 -3.35
CA GLY A 112 6.51 23.33 -2.10
C GLY A 112 6.21 22.11 -1.24
N GLY A 113 7.25 21.51 -0.66
CA GLY A 113 7.10 20.49 0.37
C GLY A 113 6.43 21.08 1.61
N GLY A 114 5.11 20.91 1.71
CA GLY A 114 4.32 21.26 2.89
C GLY A 114 4.37 20.13 3.91
N VAL A 115 5.30 20.23 4.85
CA VAL A 115 5.35 19.42 6.07
C VAL A 115 4.07 19.68 6.88
N THR A 116 3.17 18.71 6.89
CA THR A 116 2.24 18.58 8.02
C THR A 116 3.04 17.99 9.17
N LYS A 117 2.99 18.63 10.34
CA LYS A 117 3.69 18.21 11.55
C LYS A 117 3.16 16.87 12.02
N THR A 118 3.68 15.78 11.48
CA THR A 118 3.79 14.50 12.18
C THR A 118 5.25 14.36 12.56
N ALA A 119 5.52 14.27 13.86
CA ALA A 119 6.86 14.08 14.40
C ALA A 119 7.41 12.71 13.99
N SER A 120 7.94 12.64 12.77
CA SER A 120 8.89 11.64 12.32
C SER A 120 10.21 12.37 12.16
N SER A 121 11.02 12.39 13.22
CA SER A 121 12.39 12.90 13.16
C SER A 121 13.20 12.01 12.24
N SER A 122 13.22 12.34 10.94
CA SER A 122 14.17 11.80 9.98
C SER A 122 15.55 12.35 10.36
N SER A 123 16.31 11.61 11.14
CA SER A 123 17.71 11.93 11.37
C SER A 123 18.44 11.80 10.04
N SER A 124 18.78 12.95 9.46
CA SER A 124 19.63 13.06 8.28
C SER A 124 20.94 12.30 8.52
N CYS A 125 21.11 11.16 7.84
CA CYS A 125 22.29 10.32 7.96
C CYS A 125 23.42 10.89 7.11
N SER A 126 24.09 11.94 7.58
CA SER A 126 25.32 12.42 6.96
C SER A 126 26.15 13.24 7.94
N LYS A 127 27.35 12.70 8.22
CA LYS A 127 28.50 13.29 8.97
C LYS A 127 28.32 13.34 10.48
N GLU A 128 29.04 12.47 11.20
CA GLU A 128 30.41 12.67 11.70
C GLU A 128 30.86 11.37 12.38
N ALA A 129 32.00 10.83 11.95
CA ALA A 129 32.70 9.78 12.67
C ALA A 129 34.10 10.32 12.97
N GLU A 130 34.16 11.25 13.92
CA GLU A 130 35.39 11.50 14.64
C GLU A 130 35.22 10.96 16.06
N GLU A 131 36.15 10.07 16.39
CA GLU A 131 36.63 9.63 17.68
C GLU A 131 35.92 10.15 18.96
N ALA A 132 35.37 9.21 19.74
CA ALA A 132 35.40 9.33 21.20
C ALA A 132 35.35 7.94 21.83
N ALA A 133 36.52 7.43 22.17
CA ALA A 133 36.65 6.37 23.14
C ALA A 133 36.01 6.78 24.48
N ARG A 134 35.37 5.81 25.13
CA ARG A 134 34.90 5.83 26.53
C ARG A 134 33.68 6.71 26.85
N SER A 135 32.51 6.10 26.74
CA SER A 135 31.54 6.05 27.86
C SER A 135 30.46 5.01 27.55
N GLY A 136 30.13 4.20 28.56
CA GLY A 136 29.30 3.00 28.39
C GLY A 136 27.83 3.31 28.12
N PHE A 137 27.25 2.61 27.15
CA PHE A 137 25.81 2.57 26.90
C PHE A 137 25.18 1.39 27.67
N PRO A 138 24.25 1.61 28.61
CA PRO A 138 23.67 0.55 29.46
C PRO A 138 22.39 -0.06 28.89
N TRP A 139 22.26 -0.21 27.56
CA TRP A 139 21.03 -0.75 26.95
C TRP A 139 21.30 -1.59 25.70
N LEU A 140 22.08 -2.65 25.84
CA LEU A 140 22.01 -3.79 24.93
C LEU A 140 22.09 -5.06 25.78
N LYS A 141 20.93 -5.57 26.18
CA LYS A 141 20.80 -6.93 26.71
C LYS A 141 19.81 -7.66 25.81
N PHE A 142 20.34 -8.23 24.75
CA PHE A 142 19.68 -9.25 23.94
C PHE A 142 19.36 -10.45 24.85
N LYS A 143 18.17 -11.02 24.76
CA LYS A 143 17.80 -12.22 25.51
C LYS A 143 18.31 -13.44 24.76
N ASP A 144 19.17 -14.22 25.43
CA ASP A 144 19.58 -15.55 25.01
C ASP A 144 18.38 -16.51 25.12
N PHE A 145 18.10 -17.24 24.04
CA PHE A 145 17.08 -18.30 24.01
C PHE A 145 17.80 -19.64 24.29
N SER A 146 17.60 -20.20 25.48
CA SER A 146 18.13 -21.52 25.83
C SER A 146 17.23 -22.62 25.26
N LEU A 147 17.85 -23.61 24.60
CA LEU A 147 17.32 -24.95 24.38
C LEU A 147 17.78 -25.86 25.54
#